data_AF-A0A3S0ULB9-F1
#
_entry.id   AF-A0A3S0ULB9-F1
#
_cell.length_a   1.000
_cell.length_b   1.000
_cell.length_c   1.000
_cell.angle_alpha   90.00
_cell.angle_beta   90.00
_cell.angle_gamma   90.00
#
_symmetry.space_group_name_H-M   'P 1'
#
loop_
_entity.id
_entity.type
_entity.pdbx_description
1 polymer ?
#
loop_
_entity_poly.entity_id
_entity_poly.type
_entity_poly.pdbx_seq_one_letter_code
_entity_poly.pdbx_strand_id
1 'polypeptide(L)'
;MEVVNLDWKLIFVTVFGTGDVSLLVGGMILALLGAILSILIRAIRGAKTNPNSPDYVSFRYLIKDKWPHFLLGLLCTFVAMRFSVELTGVQATAWLSFIYGFLNYRIGNLIASAADAVFNKAKLLSGDKTTEE
;
A
#
# COMPACT_ATOMS: atom_id res chain seq x y z
N MET A 1 -37.91 -8.80 24.58
CA MET A 1 -36.86 -8.78 23.55
C MET A 1 -36.19 -7.42 23.65
N GLU A 2 -34.98 -7.35 24.20
CA GLU A 2 -34.20 -6.12 24.15
C GLU A 2 -33.80 -5.88 22.70
N VAL A 3 -34.29 -4.80 22.12
CA VAL A 3 -33.81 -4.32 20.83
C VAL A 3 -32.41 -3.79 21.09
N VAL A 4 -31.39 -4.58 20.78
CA VAL A 4 -30.00 -4.13 20.79
C VAL A 4 -29.89 -3.01 19.77
N ASN A 5 -29.91 -1.76 20.25
CA ASN A 5 -29.61 -0.61 19.42
C ASN A 5 -28.13 -0.68 19.08
N LEU A 6 -27.85 -1.17 17.87
CA LEU A 6 -26.49 -1.23 17.33
C LEU A 6 -25.99 0.21 17.15
N ASP A 7 -25.04 0.62 17.99
CA ASP A 7 -24.40 1.93 17.83
C ASP A 7 -23.42 1.87 16.66
N TRP A 8 -23.91 2.25 15.48
CA TRP A 8 -23.14 2.30 14.25
C TRP A 8 -21.91 3.19 14.33
N LYS A 9 -21.93 4.23 15.18
CA LYS A 9 -20.75 5.09 15.39
C LYS A 9 -19.66 4.34 16.14
N LEU A 10 -20.03 3.56 17.16
CA LEU A 10 -19.08 2.77 17.93
C LEU A 10 -18.36 1.75 17.03
N ILE A 11 -19.12 1.01 16.22
CA ILE A 11 -18.57 0.04 15.27
C ILE A 11 -17.63 0.71 14.28
N PHE A 12 -18.04 1.86 13.73
CA PHE A 12 -17.21 2.63 12.81
C PHE A 12 -15.88 3.03 13.44
N VAL A 13 -15.90 3.61 14.64
CA VAL A 13 -14.69 4.02 15.35
C VAL A 13 -13.79 2.82 15.67
N THR A 14 -14.35 1.67 16.05
CA THR A 14 -13.57 0.46 16.32
C THR A 14 -12.85 -0.07 15.08
N VAL A 15 -13.54 -0.10 13.94
CA VAL A 15 -12.99 -0.62 12.68
C VAL A 15 -11.95 0.34 12.12
N PHE A 16 -12.26 1.63 12.08
CA PHE A 16 -11.43 2.63 11.40
C PHE A 16 -10.41 3.31 12.31
N GLY A 17 -10.53 3.15 13.62
CA GLY A 17 -9.66 3.80 14.61
C GLY A 17 -9.88 5.31 14.76
N THR A 18 -10.79 5.89 13.98
CA THR A 18 -11.15 7.30 14.01
C THR A 18 -12.65 7.47 13.80
N GLY A 19 -13.24 8.43 14.52
CA GLY A 19 -14.62 8.88 14.27
C GLY A 19 -14.70 10.00 13.23
N ASP A 20 -13.55 10.54 12.82
CA ASP A 20 -13.49 11.61 11.84
C ASP A 20 -13.45 11.03 10.43
N VAL A 21 -14.64 10.96 9.82
CA VAL A 21 -14.83 10.51 8.44
C VAL A 21 -14.06 11.38 7.46
N SER A 22 -13.94 12.69 7.74
CA SER A 22 -13.25 13.64 6.86
C SER A 22 -11.75 13.35 6.80
N LEU A 23 -11.15 13.05 7.95
CA LEU A 23 -9.74 12.65 8.04
C LEU A 23 -9.48 11.34 7.28
N LEU A 24 -10.38 10.37 7.40
CA LEU A 24 -10.25 9.09 6.70
C LEU A 24 -10.35 9.25 5.18
N VAL A 25 -11.40 9.92 4.70
CA VAL A 25 -11.62 10.14 3.26
C VAL A 25 -10.53 11.03 2.68
N GLY A 26 -10.19 12.12 3.36
CA GLY A 26 -9.11 13.04 2.93
C GLY A 26 -7.74 12.35 2.90
N GLY A 27 -7.45 11.53 3.92
CA GLY A 27 -6.22 10.73 3.97
C GLY A 27 -6.15 9.70 2.85
N MET A 28 -7.25 9.02 2.53
CA MET A 28 -7.32 8.08 1.41
C MET A 28 -7.09 8.78 0.06
N ILE A 29 -7.71 9.94 -0.17
CA ILE A 29 -7.51 10.73 -1.40
C ILE A 29 -6.04 11.17 -1.53
N LEU A 30 -5.44 11.64 -0.43
CA LEU A 30 -4.04 12.07 -0.45
C LEU A 30 -3.07 10.91 -0.64
N ALA A 31 -3.33 9.76 -0.03
CA ALA A 31 -2.56 8.55 -0.28
C ALA A 31 -2.66 8.09 -1.74
N LEU A 32 -3.85 8.21 -2.34
CA LEU A 32 -4.08 7.96 -3.76
C LEU A 32 -3.21 8.87 -4.63
N LEU A 33 -3.20 10.17 -4.34
CA LEU A 33 -2.37 11.15 -5.05
C LEU A 33 -0.88 10.86 -4.90
N GLY A 34 -0.43 10.52 -3.68
CA GLY A 34 0.95 10.12 -3.41
C GLY A 34 1.36 8.88 -4.20
N ALA A 35 0.47 7.88 -4.26
CA ALA A 35 0.70 6.65 -5.03
C ALA A 35 0.77 6.93 -6.54
N ILE A 36 -0.16 7.71 -7.09
CA ILE A 36 -0.13 8.13 -8.51
C ILE A 36 1.18 8.86 -8.83
N LEU A 37 1.58 9.81 -7.98
CA LEU A 37 2.82 10.57 -8.17
C LEU A 37 4.06 9.66 -8.14
N SER A 38 4.11 8.70 -7.21
CA SER A 38 5.20 7.73 -7.11
C SER A 38 5.33 6.87 -8.38
N ILE A 39 4.20 6.42 -8.93
CA ILE A 39 4.18 5.65 -10.17
C ILE A 39 4.55 6.54 -11.37
N LEU A 40 4.04 7.78 -11.43
CA LEU A 40 4.35 8.71 -12.52
C LEU A 40 5.86 9.01 -12.58
N ILE A 41 6.50 9.31 -11.45
CA ILE A 41 7.95 9.55 -11.37
C ILE A 41 8.74 8.32 -11.88
N ARG A 42 8.28 7.12 -11.55
CA ARG A 42 8.91 5.87 -12.00
C ARG A 42 8.67 5.58 -13.47
N ALA A 43 7.48 5.84 -13.99
CA ALA A 43 7.20 5.71 -15.41
C ALA A 43 8.10 6.64 -16.22
N ILE A 44 8.26 7.89 -15.78
CA ILE A 44 9.17 8.87 -16.40
C ILE A 44 10.63 8.40 -16.32
N ARG A 45 11.07 7.86 -15.18
CA ARG A 45 12.44 7.34 -15.01
C ARG A 45 12.70 6.05 -15.81
N GLY A 46 11.73 5.13 -15.86
CA GLY A 46 11.83 3.83 -16.53
C GLY A 46 11.69 3.91 -18.05
N ALA A 47 10.96 4.91 -18.56
CA ALA A 47 10.93 5.22 -19.99
C ALA A 47 12.32 5.63 -20.53
N LYS A 48 13.20 6.17 -19.67
CA LYS A 48 14.57 6.55 -20.07
C LYS A 48 15.58 5.40 -20.08
N THR A 49 15.27 4.25 -19.45
CA THR A 49 16.24 3.18 -19.20
C THR A 49 15.94 1.87 -19.90
N ASN A 50 14.75 1.66 -20.48
CA ASN A 50 14.40 0.41 -21.15
C ASN A 50 14.01 0.64 -22.62
N PRO A 51 14.74 0.08 -23.60
CA PRO A 51 14.44 0.24 -25.04
C PRO A 51 13.10 -0.38 -25.47
N ASN A 52 12.48 -1.21 -24.63
CA ASN A 52 11.15 -1.81 -24.86
C ASN A 52 10.00 -1.10 -24.12
N SER A 53 10.26 0.01 -23.42
CA SER A 53 9.17 0.82 -22.85
C SER A 53 8.46 1.59 -23.98
N PRO A 54 7.12 1.62 -24.02
CA PRO A 54 6.40 2.43 -24.99
C PRO A 54 6.79 3.91 -24.86
N ASP A 55 7.06 4.58 -25.97
CA ASP A 55 7.46 6.00 -26.05
C ASP A 55 6.47 6.96 -25.37
N TYR A 56 5.24 6.49 -25.12
CA TYR A 56 4.15 7.25 -24.52
C TYR A 56 3.62 6.55 -23.27
N VAL A 57 3.64 7.28 -22.15
CA VAL A 57 3.05 6.85 -20.88
C VAL A 57 1.53 6.79 -21.03
N SER A 58 0.99 5.63 -21.43
CA SER A 58 -0.46 5.44 -21.47
C SER A 58 -1.00 5.16 -20.06
N PHE A 59 -2.05 5.88 -19.67
CA PHE A 59 -2.75 5.68 -18.38
C PHE A 59 -3.22 4.23 -18.19
N ARG A 60 -3.54 3.56 -19.29
CA ARG A 60 -3.96 2.16 -19.31
C ARG A 60 -2.82 1.19 -18.93
N TYR A 61 -1.58 1.48 -19.34
CA TYR A 61 -0.40 0.68 -18.96
C TYR A 61 -0.04 0.87 -17.49
N LEU A 62 -0.10 2.13 -17.01
CA LEU A 62 0.09 2.48 -15.60
C LEU A 62 -0.85 1.73 -14.66
N ILE A 63 -2.13 1.68 -15.00
CA ILE A 63 -3.13 1.01 -14.17
C ILE A 63 -2.99 -0.50 -14.29
N LYS A 64 -2.93 -1.09 -15.50
CA LYS A 64 -2.99 -2.54 -15.67
C LYS A 64 -1.74 -3.27 -15.12
N ASP A 65 -0.55 -2.68 -15.28
CA ASP A 65 0.71 -3.32 -14.88
C ASP A 65 1.08 -3.03 -13.41
N LYS A 66 0.58 -1.94 -12.82
CA LYS A 66 0.93 -1.51 -11.46
C LYS A 66 -0.22 -1.52 -10.46
N TRP A 67 -1.41 -2.00 -10.83
CA TRP A 67 -2.57 -2.12 -9.92
C TRP A 67 -2.28 -2.90 -8.63
N PRO A 68 -1.53 -4.03 -8.63
CA PRO A 68 -1.25 -4.75 -7.39
C PRO A 68 -0.47 -3.90 -6.39
N HIS A 69 0.50 -3.11 -6.88
CA HIS A 69 1.23 -2.16 -6.04
C HIS A 69 0.33 -1.05 -5.53
N PHE A 70 -0.63 -0.60 -6.35
CA PHE A 70 -1.60 0.41 -5.94
C PHE A 70 -2.50 -0.07 -4.79
N LEU A 71 -3.04 -1.29 -4.91
CA LEU A 71 -3.89 -1.90 -3.89
C LEU A 71 -3.11 -2.16 -2.59
N LEU A 72 -1.87 -2.66 -2.70
CA LEU A 72 -1.00 -2.86 -1.55
C LEU A 72 -0.73 -1.55 -0.79
N GLY A 73 -0.58 -0.44 -1.51
CA GLY A 73 -0.40 0.88 -0.89
C GLY A 73 -1.59 1.42 -0.17
N LEU A 74 -2.75 1.23 -0.76
CA LEU A 74 -4.00 1.61 -0.14
C LEU A 74 -4.20 0.81 1.15
N LEU A 75 -3.88 -0.48 1.13
CA LEU A 75 -3.89 -1.35 2.31
C LEU A 75 -2.84 -0.93 3.36
N CYS A 76 -1.60 -0.66 2.95
CA CYS A 76 -0.55 -0.20 3.85
C CYS A 76 -0.88 1.16 4.47
N THR A 77 -1.47 2.08 3.69
CA THR A 77 -1.92 3.38 4.21
C THR A 77 -3.05 3.18 5.21
N PHE A 78 -4.02 2.32 4.91
CA PHE A 78 -5.11 1.99 5.83
C PHE A 78 -4.58 1.42 7.16
N VAL A 79 -3.69 0.44 7.09
CA VAL A 79 -3.03 -0.14 8.28
C VAL A 79 -2.22 0.92 9.02
N ALA A 80 -1.44 1.73 8.31
CA ALA A 80 -0.65 2.79 8.93
C ALA A 80 -1.54 3.81 9.63
N MET A 81 -2.67 4.21 9.04
CA MET A 81 -3.64 5.12 9.68
C MET A 81 -4.32 4.48 10.89
N ARG A 82 -4.72 3.20 10.78
CA ARG A 82 -5.39 2.47 11.87
C ARG A 82 -4.49 2.24 13.07
N PHE A 83 -3.22 1.93 12.81
CA PHE A 83 -2.25 1.60 13.85
C PHE A 83 -1.31 2.77 14.17
N SER A 84 -1.48 3.97 13.59
CA SER A 84 -0.54 5.08 13.83
C SER A 84 -0.47 5.45 15.30
N VAL A 85 -1.62 5.52 15.97
CA VAL A 85 -1.72 5.89 17.38
C VAL A 85 -1.09 4.81 18.25
N GLU A 86 -1.26 3.54 17.89
CA GLU A 86 -0.68 2.40 18.63
C GLU A 86 0.84 2.28 18.40
N LEU A 87 1.32 2.59 17.20
CA LEU A 87 2.74 2.47 16.83
C LEU A 87 3.58 3.68 17.26
N THR A 88 3.02 4.88 17.14
CA THR A 88 3.77 6.14 17.30
C THR A 88 3.22 7.04 18.39
N GLY A 89 2.04 6.73 18.95
CA GLY A 89 1.33 7.63 19.87
C GLY A 89 0.73 8.86 19.19
N VAL A 90 0.88 8.99 17.86
CA VAL A 90 0.45 10.17 17.09
C VAL A 90 -0.69 9.79 16.14
N GLN A 91 -1.70 10.65 16.05
CA GLN A 91 -2.76 10.50 15.06
C GLN A 91 -2.20 10.70 13.65
N ALA A 92 -2.53 9.79 12.75
CA ALA A 92 -2.15 9.89 11.35
C ALA A 92 -2.76 11.16 10.76
N THR A 93 -1.90 12.07 10.31
CA THR A 93 -2.33 13.28 9.61
C THR A 93 -2.49 12.99 8.12
N ALA A 94 -3.30 13.80 7.47
CA ALA A 94 -3.48 13.81 6.01
C ALA A 94 -2.14 13.82 5.25
N TRP A 95 -1.13 14.54 5.76
CA TRP A 95 0.22 14.57 5.20
C TRP A 95 0.97 13.25 5.33
N LEU A 96 0.83 12.56 6.46
CA LEU A 96 1.41 11.22 6.62
C LEU A 96 0.79 10.24 5.63
N SER A 97 -0.53 10.31 5.41
CA SER A 97 -1.20 9.48 4.40
C SER A 97 -0.63 9.70 2.99
N PHE A 98 -0.33 10.94 2.60
CA PHE A 98 0.35 11.23 1.34
C PHE A 98 1.74 10.58 1.27
N ILE A 99 2.53 10.69 2.34
CA ILE A 99 3.88 10.10 2.40
C ILE A 99 3.81 8.57 2.32
N TYR A 100 2.87 7.93 3.02
CA TYR A 100 2.66 6.48 2.92
C TYR A 100 2.25 6.07 1.50
N GLY A 101 1.35 6.81 0.86
CA GLY A 101 0.98 6.61 -0.54
C GLY A 101 2.18 6.76 -1.48
N PHE A 102 3.04 7.74 -1.25
CA PHE A 102 4.24 7.98 -2.06
C PHE A 102 5.30 6.88 -1.89
N LEU A 103 5.55 6.44 -0.65
CA LEU A 103 6.52 5.41 -0.31
C LEU A 103 6.05 4.00 -0.60
N ASN A 104 4.75 3.82 -0.87
CA ASN A 104 4.11 2.55 -1.15
C ASN A 104 4.95 1.61 -2.04
N TYR A 105 5.46 2.09 -3.18
CA TYR A 105 6.25 1.24 -4.06
C TYR A 105 7.50 0.68 -3.37
N ARG A 106 8.22 1.51 -2.58
CA ARG A 106 9.40 1.04 -1.85
C ARG A 106 9.03 0.00 -0.80
N ILE A 107 7.92 0.23 -0.11
CA ILE A 107 7.39 -0.71 0.89
C ILE A 107 7.03 -2.03 0.21
N GLY A 108 6.31 -2.00 -0.91
CA GLY A 108 5.97 -3.20 -1.68
C GLY A 108 7.19 -3.98 -2.15
N ASN A 109 8.23 -3.30 -2.64
CA ASN A 109 9.49 -3.96 -3.00
C ASN A 109 10.19 -4.59 -1.80
N LEU A 110 10.24 -3.91 -0.66
CA LEU A 110 10.84 -4.45 0.56
C LEU A 110 10.10 -5.70 1.05
N ILE A 111 8.77 -5.67 1.01
CA ILE A 111 7.93 -6.82 1.38
C ILE A 111 8.16 -7.99 0.41
N ALA A 112 8.20 -7.73 -0.90
CA ALA A 112 8.48 -8.76 -1.89
C ALA A 112 9.86 -9.39 -1.67
N SER A 113 10.90 -8.59 -1.50
CA SER A 113 12.25 -9.10 -1.23
C SER A 113 12.35 -9.86 0.10
N ALA A 114 11.62 -9.42 1.14
CA ALA A 114 11.55 -10.14 2.40
C ALA A 114 10.82 -11.49 2.25
N ALA A 115 9.73 -11.53 1.49
CA ALA A 115 8.99 -12.75 1.19
C ALA A 115 9.87 -13.74 0.41
N ASP A 116 10.59 -13.28 -0.61
CA ASP A 116 11.51 -14.10 -1.40
C ASP A 116 12.62 -14.69 -0.53
N ALA A 117 13.18 -13.90 0.40
CA ALA A 117 14.19 -14.38 1.34
C ALA A 117 13.65 -15.48 2.28
N VAL A 118 12.41 -15.33 2.75
CA VAL A 118 11.74 -16.32 3.60
C VAL A 118 11.43 -17.60 2.81
N PHE A 119 10.89 -17.47 1.60
CA PHE A 119 10.59 -18.60 0.72
C PHE A 119 11.85 -19.37 0.32
N ASN A 120 12.93 -18.67 -0.04
CA ASN A 120 14.21 -19.31 -0.36
C ASN A 120 14.79 -20.03 0.86
N LYS A 121 14.72 -19.42 2.05
CA LYS A 121 15.16 -20.06 3.28
C LYS A 121 14.29 -21.29 3.61
N ALA A 122 12.98 -21.22 3.38
CA ALA A 122 12.07 -22.34 3.57
C ALA A 122 12.35 -23.49 2.58
N LYS A 123 12.64 -23.17 1.30
CA LYS A 123 13.02 -24.15 0.28
C LYS A 123 14.35 -24.85 0.60
N LEU A 124 15.33 -24.11 1.12
CA LEU A 124 16.60 -24.66 1.58
C LEU A 124 16.43 -25.57 2.80
N LEU A 125 15.51 -25.24 3.70
CA LEU A 125 15.22 -26.03 4.90
C LEU A 125 14.32 -27.26 4.63
N SER A 126 13.48 -27.22 3.60
CA SER A 126 12.64 -28.35 3.18
C SER A 126 13.41 -29.42 2.39
N GLY A 127 14.70 -29.20 2.13
CA GLY A 127 15.56 -30.19 1.47
C GLY A 127 15.20 -30.48 0.01
N ASP A 128 14.41 -29.62 -0.62
CA ASP A 128 14.01 -29.79 -2.02
C ASP A 128 15.18 -29.43 -2.94
N LYS A 129 16.07 -30.41 -3.14
CA LYS A 129 17.08 -30.44 -4.19
C LYS A 129 16.43 -30.75 -5.53
N THR A 130 15.58 -29.86 -6.02
CA THR A 130 15.26 -29.82 -7.45
C THR A 130 16.16 -28.78 -8.10
N THR A 131 17.37 -29.26 -8.46
CA THR A 131 18.13 -29.01 -9.71
C THR A 131 17.81 -27.67 -10.41
N GLU A 132 18.68 -26.67 -10.46
CA GLU A 132 19.97 -26.71 -11.17
C GLU A 132 19.99 -27.75 -12.29
N GLU A 133 19.23 -27.48 -13.36
CA GLU A 133 19.65 -27.69 -14.76
C GLU A 133 19.13 -26.53 -15.61
#